data_AF-A0ABD2PXM9-F1
#
_entry.id   AF-A0ABD2PXM9-F1
#
_cell.length_a   1.000
_cell.length_b   1.000
_cell.length_c   1.000
_cell.angle_alpha   90.00
_cell.angle_beta   90.00
_cell.angle_gamma   90.00
#
_symmetry.space_group_name_H-M   'P 1'
#
loop_
_entity.id
_entity.type
_entity.pdbx_description
1 polymer ?
#
loop_
_entity_poly.entity_id
_entity_poly.type
_entity_poly.pdbx_seq_one_letter_code
_entity_poly.pdbx_strand_id
1 'polypeptide(L)'
;MFIPRILLSPVTPSDIPFNDSLLRFFGNCKKYQEEIDDNDPSKVYRKAFQKLPEVVEELQDIQRKLQLDGAGLEFEDFNQLFYHCGYHKAKDAFLINPPNYPSCDFISERLGLMLEYHNTIKQYWKKSYSYTLNYEIACPLLSTMLNEILEAKNAHAESKE
;
A
#
# COMPACT_ATOMS: atom_id res chain seq x y z
N MET A 1 35.71 19.10 -6.83
CA MET A 1 34.32 19.47 -7.17
C MET A 1 33.43 18.84 -6.10
N PHE A 2 33.10 19.60 -5.05
CA PHE A 2 32.31 19.11 -3.93
C PHE A 2 30.84 19.34 -4.24
N ILE A 3 30.05 18.27 -4.33
CA ILE A 3 28.59 18.35 -4.31
C ILE A 3 28.23 18.73 -2.87
N PRO A 4 27.57 19.87 -2.62
CA PRO A 4 27.17 20.21 -1.25
C PRO A 4 26.12 19.20 -0.81
N ARG A 5 26.46 18.41 0.20
CA ARG A 5 25.50 17.66 1.01
C ARG A 5 24.55 18.69 1.60
N ILE A 6 23.36 18.80 1.05
CA ILE A 6 22.25 19.49 1.72
C ILE A 6 22.05 18.71 3.02
N LEU A 7 22.51 19.28 4.14
CA LEU A 7 22.18 18.81 5.48
C LEU A 7 20.70 19.12 5.69
N LEU A 8 19.82 18.26 5.15
CA LEU A 8 18.44 18.22 5.60
C LEU A 8 18.49 17.78 7.06
N SER A 9 18.17 18.69 7.97
CA SER A 9 17.89 18.33 9.36
C SER A 9 16.86 17.20 9.36
N PRO A 10 16.97 16.20 10.25
CA PRO A 10 15.99 15.13 10.31
C PRO A 10 14.62 15.74 10.60
N VAL A 11 13.72 15.67 9.63
CA VAL A 11 12.31 16.07 9.78
C VAL A 11 11.74 15.20 10.89
N THR A 12 11.33 15.81 11.99
CA THR A 12 10.68 15.09 13.07
C THR A 12 9.19 14.96 12.76
N PRO A 13 8.48 13.92 13.25
CA PRO A 13 7.03 13.78 13.02
C PRO A 13 6.21 15.00 13.46
N SER A 14 6.73 15.82 14.37
CA SER A 14 6.13 17.08 14.83
C SER A 14 6.29 18.25 13.84
N ASP A 15 7.22 18.17 12.88
CA ASP A 15 7.46 19.22 11.87
C ASP A 15 6.52 19.09 10.66
N ILE A 16 5.80 17.98 10.56
CA ILE A 16 4.82 17.74 9.50
C ILE A 16 3.54 18.49 9.91
N PRO A 17 3.08 19.50 9.15
CA PRO A 17 1.85 20.18 9.47
C PRO A 17 0.72 19.16 9.58
N PHE A 18 -0.01 19.20 10.70
CA PHE A 18 -1.03 18.20 11.06
C PHE A 18 -2.19 18.13 10.05
N ASN A 19 -2.28 19.12 9.16
CA ASN A 19 -3.29 19.20 8.11
C ASN A 19 -2.64 19.39 6.73
N ASP A 20 -2.06 18.33 6.19
CA ASP A 20 -1.62 18.29 4.79
C ASP A 20 -2.83 18.04 3.88
N SER A 21 -3.53 19.11 3.49
CA SER A 21 -4.69 19.02 2.61
C SER A 21 -4.34 18.64 1.18
N LEU A 22 -3.09 18.84 0.76
CA LEU A 22 -2.63 18.59 -0.60
C LEU A 22 -2.31 17.11 -0.82
N LEU A 23 -1.57 16.46 0.08
CA LEU A 23 -1.20 15.05 -0.03
C LEU A 23 -2.18 14.11 0.68
N ARG A 24 -2.92 14.60 1.70
CA ARG A 24 -3.95 13.82 2.41
C ARG A 24 -5.37 14.24 2.03
N PHE A 25 -5.58 14.58 0.76
CA PHE A 25 -6.89 14.99 0.22
C PHE A 25 -8.03 14.01 0.58
N PHE A 26 -7.76 12.70 0.61
CA PHE A 26 -8.73 11.66 1.00
C PHE A 26 -9.15 11.73 2.47
N GLY A 27 -8.25 12.17 3.36
CA GLY A 27 -8.54 12.32 4.79
C GLY A 27 -9.35 13.57 5.11
N ASN A 28 -9.25 14.59 4.26
CA ASN A 28 -9.92 15.88 4.44
C ASN A 28 -11.23 16.01 3.65
N CYS A 29 -11.56 15.03 2.81
CA CYS A 29 -12.80 15.00 2.06
C CYS A 29 -13.90 14.27 2.87
N LYS A 30 -14.82 15.03 3.45
CA LYS A 30 -15.96 14.47 4.20
C LYS A 30 -16.79 13.49 3.36
N LYS A 31 -17.04 13.83 2.09
CA LYS A 31 -17.77 12.96 1.15
C LYS A 31 -17.08 11.62 0.95
N TYR A 32 -15.74 11.59 0.89
CA TYR A 32 -14.97 10.35 0.79
C TYR A 32 -15.15 9.48 2.03
N GLN A 33 -15.10 10.08 3.22
CA GLN A 33 -15.31 9.35 4.49
C GLN A 33 -16.69 8.70 4.52
N GLU A 34 -17.74 9.48 4.24
CA GLU A 34 -19.13 9.02 4.30
C GLU A 34 -19.48 8.01 3.21
N GLU A 35 -19.04 8.20 1.96
CA GLU A 35 -19.46 7.36 0.84
C GLU A 35 -18.55 6.14 0.60
N ILE A 36 -17.27 6.20 1.00
CA ILE A 36 -16.27 5.19 0.63
C ILE A 36 -15.60 4.56 1.86
N ASP A 37 -15.13 5.35 2.82
CA ASP A 37 -14.40 4.81 3.97
C ASP A 37 -15.31 4.03 4.91
N ASP A 38 -16.41 4.66 5.34
CA ASP A 38 -17.38 4.09 6.27
C ASP A 38 -18.23 2.98 5.62
N ASN A 39 -18.48 3.10 4.32
CA ASN A 39 -19.34 2.21 3.53
C ASN A 39 -18.56 1.25 2.62
N ASP A 40 -17.33 0.88 3.00
CA ASP A 40 -16.42 0.06 2.19
C ASP A 40 -16.96 -1.35 1.84
N PRO A 41 -17.38 -1.60 0.58
CA PRO A 41 -17.91 -2.90 0.16
C PRO A 41 -16.81 -3.97 0.06
N SER A 42 -15.53 -3.59 0.09
CA SER A 42 -14.41 -4.53 -0.02
C SER A 42 -14.44 -5.60 1.06
N LYS A 43 -15.02 -5.30 2.23
CA LYS A 43 -15.17 -6.27 3.32
C LYS A 43 -15.99 -7.48 2.89
N VAL A 44 -17.03 -7.29 2.09
CA VAL A 44 -17.89 -8.37 1.58
C VAL A 44 -17.11 -9.19 0.54
N TYR A 45 -16.50 -8.53 -0.43
CA TYR A 45 -15.73 -9.20 -1.49
C TYR A 45 -14.52 -9.96 -0.96
N ARG A 46 -13.79 -9.42 0.01
CA ARG A 46 -12.69 -10.11 0.69
C ARG A 46 -13.15 -11.35 1.42
N LYS A 47 -14.26 -11.27 2.18
CA LYS A 47 -14.85 -12.45 2.83
C LYS A 47 -15.34 -13.50 1.84
N ALA A 48 -15.85 -13.09 0.68
CA ALA A 48 -16.24 -14.02 -0.38
C ALA A 48 -15.00 -14.70 -0.98
N PHE A 49 -13.94 -13.94 -1.26
CA PHE A 49 -12.68 -14.47 -1.78
C PHE A 49 -12.05 -15.51 -0.85
N GLN A 50 -12.02 -15.25 0.46
CA GLN A 50 -11.50 -16.17 1.47
C GLN A 50 -12.22 -17.54 1.49
N LYS A 51 -13.46 -17.60 1.00
CA LYS A 51 -14.29 -18.81 0.98
C LYS A 51 -14.22 -19.57 -0.35
N LEU A 52 -13.47 -19.07 -1.34
CA LEU A 52 -13.32 -19.77 -2.60
C LEU A 52 -12.67 -21.13 -2.35
N PRO A 53 -13.15 -22.22 -3.00
CA PRO A 53 -12.61 -23.56 -2.80
C PRO A 53 -11.09 -23.63 -2.97
N GLU A 54 -10.57 -22.96 -4.00
CA GLU A 54 -9.15 -22.96 -4.33
C GLU A 54 -8.29 -22.30 -3.23
N VAL A 55 -8.84 -21.27 -2.56
CA VAL A 55 -8.18 -20.59 -1.45
C VAL A 55 -8.18 -21.48 -0.22
N VAL A 56 -9.34 -22.07 0.11
CA VAL A 56 -9.47 -22.98 1.26
C VAL A 56 -8.56 -24.19 1.10
N GLU A 57 -8.50 -24.78 -0.09
CA GLU A 57 -7.64 -25.92 -0.40
C GLU A 57 -6.14 -25.57 -0.27
N GLU A 58 -5.71 -24.41 -0.78
CA GLU A 58 -4.32 -23.96 -0.65
C GLU A 58 -3.92 -23.76 0.81
N LEU A 59 -4.79 -23.12 1.62
CA LEU A 59 -4.52 -22.93 3.04
C LEU A 59 -4.38 -24.26 3.78
N GLN A 60 -5.28 -25.21 3.52
CA GLN A 60 -5.21 -26.54 4.12
C GLN A 60 -3.95 -27.29 3.68
N ASP A 61 -3.55 -27.15 2.42
CA ASP A 61 -2.35 -27.81 1.90
C ASP A 61 -1.07 -27.28 2.55
N ILE A 62 -0.97 -25.97 2.74
CA ILE A 62 0.16 -25.35 3.41
C ILE A 62 0.19 -25.74 4.88
N GLN A 63 -0.95 -25.75 5.57
CA GLN A 63 -1.01 -26.22 6.96
C GLN A 63 -0.52 -27.65 7.10
N ARG A 64 -0.95 -28.56 6.21
CA ARG A 64 -0.46 -29.96 6.19
C ARG A 64 1.04 -30.05 5.93
N LYS A 65 1.54 -29.32 4.93
CA LYS A 65 2.98 -29.33 4.57
C LYS A 65 3.85 -28.83 5.72
N LEU A 66 3.35 -27.87 6.50
CA LEU A 66 4.05 -27.28 7.63
C LEU A 66 3.79 -28.01 8.96
N GLN A 67 3.00 -29.09 8.95
CA GLN A 67 2.60 -29.82 10.17
C GLN A 67 1.89 -28.92 11.19
N LEU A 68 1.10 -27.98 10.69
CA LEU A 68 0.27 -27.05 11.45
C LEU A 68 -1.22 -27.42 11.38
N ASP A 69 -1.52 -28.61 10.88
CA ASP A 69 -2.85 -29.19 10.90
C ASP A 69 -3.42 -29.22 12.33
N GLY A 70 -4.63 -28.67 12.50
CA GLY A 70 -5.28 -28.55 13.81
C GLY A 70 -4.89 -27.31 14.62
N ALA A 71 -3.94 -26.48 14.17
CA ALA A 71 -3.58 -25.22 14.83
C ALA A 71 -4.69 -24.14 14.72
N GLY A 72 -5.70 -24.36 13.89
CA GLY A 72 -6.82 -23.42 13.72
C GLY A 72 -6.44 -22.13 13.00
N LEU A 73 -5.39 -22.15 12.17
CA LEU A 73 -4.96 -20.98 11.41
C LEU A 73 -5.97 -20.63 10.32
N GLU A 74 -6.30 -19.35 10.23
CA GLU A 74 -7.22 -18.79 9.25
C GLU A 74 -6.47 -17.97 8.18
N PHE A 75 -7.17 -17.59 7.11
CA PHE A 75 -6.61 -16.74 6.06
C PHE A 75 -5.92 -15.48 6.60
N GLU A 76 -6.48 -14.87 7.66
CA GLU A 76 -5.94 -13.64 8.23
C GLU A 76 -4.59 -13.86 8.93
N ASP A 77 -4.30 -15.05 9.47
CA ASP A 77 -3.00 -15.36 10.06
C ASP A 77 -1.91 -15.39 8.98
N PHE A 78 -2.20 -16.02 7.84
CA PHE A 78 -1.31 -16.00 6.67
C PHE A 78 -1.16 -14.59 6.08
N ASN A 79 -2.23 -13.79 6.10
CA ASN A 79 -2.19 -12.41 5.66
C ASN A 79 -1.28 -11.54 6.56
N GLN A 80 -1.36 -11.73 7.87
CA GLN A 80 -0.44 -11.08 8.82
C GLN A 80 1.00 -11.51 8.58
N LEU A 81 1.24 -12.80 8.35
CA LEU A 81 2.56 -13.33 8.03
C LEU A 81 3.13 -12.74 6.74
N PHE A 82 2.28 -12.54 5.72
CA PHE A 82 2.63 -11.87 4.47
C PHE A 82 3.04 -10.42 4.68
N TYR A 83 2.28 -9.66 5.47
CA TYR A 83 2.69 -8.30 5.83
C TYR A 83 3.99 -8.29 6.64
N HIS A 84 4.15 -9.21 7.58
CA HIS A 84 5.36 -9.32 8.39
C HIS A 84 6.61 -9.59 7.51
N CYS A 85 6.50 -10.52 6.56
CA CYS A 85 7.52 -10.74 5.54
C CYS A 85 7.81 -9.45 4.74
N GLY A 86 6.77 -8.77 4.26
CA GLY A 86 6.93 -7.52 3.51
C GLY A 86 7.64 -6.42 4.31
N TYR A 87 7.30 -6.24 5.59
CA TYR A 87 7.96 -5.28 6.46
C TYR A 87 9.43 -5.61 6.68
N HIS A 88 9.76 -6.88 6.91
CA HIS A 88 11.14 -7.34 7.03
C HIS A 88 11.96 -7.07 5.77
N LYS A 89 11.41 -7.42 4.60
CA LYS A 89 12.05 -7.14 3.31
C LYS A 89 12.23 -5.64 3.08
N ALA A 90 11.24 -4.82 3.41
CA ALA A 90 11.32 -3.36 3.28
C ALA A 90 12.36 -2.75 4.22
N LYS A 91 12.40 -3.20 5.48
CA LYS A 91 13.36 -2.75 6.51
C LYS A 91 14.81 -2.95 6.04
N ASP A 92 15.09 -4.09 5.41
CA ASP A 92 16.44 -4.47 5.01
C ASP A 92 16.69 -4.32 3.51
N ALA A 93 15.83 -3.61 2.78
CA ALA A 93 15.90 -3.47 1.32
C ALA A 93 17.19 -2.82 0.81
N PHE A 94 17.90 -2.08 1.68
CA PHE A 94 19.18 -1.43 1.35
C PHE A 94 20.41 -2.30 1.66
N LEU A 95 20.22 -3.46 2.29
CA LEU A 95 21.32 -4.37 2.59
C LEU A 95 21.75 -5.09 1.31
N ILE A 96 23.06 -5.14 1.04
CA ILE A 96 23.62 -5.85 -0.12
C ILE A 96 23.34 -7.37 0.01
N ASN A 97 23.26 -7.89 1.23
CA ASN A 97 22.93 -9.28 1.54
C ASN A 97 21.91 -9.31 2.70
N PRO A 98 20.61 -9.16 2.41
CA PRO A 98 19.59 -9.20 3.45
C PRO A 98 19.51 -10.61 4.05
N PRO A 99 19.25 -10.73 5.36
CA PRO A 99 19.08 -12.03 6.00
C PRO A 99 17.88 -12.77 5.40
N ASN A 100 17.91 -14.11 5.48
CA ASN A 100 16.69 -14.86 5.21
C ASN A 100 15.69 -14.64 6.34
N TYR A 101 14.43 -14.49 5.98
CA TYR A 101 13.35 -14.23 6.92
C TYR A 101 12.45 -15.46 6.99
N PRO A 102 12.43 -16.20 8.11
CA PRO A 102 11.61 -17.40 8.23
C PRO A 102 10.13 -17.14 7.91
N SER A 103 9.63 -15.94 8.22
CA SER A 103 8.27 -15.52 7.89
C SER A 103 7.94 -15.54 6.39
N CYS A 104 8.95 -15.32 5.54
CA CYS A 104 8.79 -15.35 4.09
C CYS A 104 8.82 -16.77 3.53
N ASP A 105 9.54 -17.69 4.20
CA ASP A 105 9.70 -19.08 3.74
C ASP A 105 8.39 -19.87 3.80
N PHE A 106 7.46 -19.46 4.67
CA PHE A 106 6.13 -20.07 4.81
C PHE A 106 5.15 -19.68 3.68
N ILE A 107 5.51 -18.72 2.83
CA ILE A 107 4.63 -18.16 1.82
C ILE A 107 5.02 -18.73 0.46
N SER A 108 4.28 -19.73 0.00
CA SER A 108 4.41 -20.22 -1.38
C SER A 108 4.08 -19.10 -2.36
N GLU A 109 4.59 -19.18 -3.60
CA GLU A 109 4.22 -18.22 -4.65
C GLU A 109 2.69 -18.17 -4.86
N ARG A 110 2.04 -19.34 -4.88
CA ARG A 110 0.59 -19.46 -5.04
C ARG A 110 -0.18 -18.79 -3.89
N LEU A 111 0.21 -19.03 -2.64
CA LEU A 111 -0.38 -18.36 -1.48
C LEU A 111 -0.11 -16.86 -1.52
N GLY A 112 1.11 -16.44 -1.85
CA GLY A 112 1.49 -15.04 -1.98
C GLY A 112 0.58 -14.29 -2.96
N LEU A 113 0.32 -14.86 -4.13
CA LEU A 113 -0.60 -14.28 -5.12
C LEU A 113 -2.04 -14.17 -4.60
N MET A 114 -2.53 -15.18 -3.86
CA MET A 114 -3.87 -15.12 -3.26
C MET A 114 -3.97 -14.03 -2.19
N LEU A 115 -2.95 -13.90 -1.33
CA LEU A 115 -2.87 -12.87 -0.30
C LEU A 115 -2.77 -11.47 -0.92
N GLU A 116 -1.94 -11.30 -1.95
CA GLU A 116 -1.79 -10.05 -2.70
C GLU A 116 -3.11 -9.64 -3.37
N TYR A 117 -3.78 -10.59 -4.04
CA TYR A 117 -5.07 -10.34 -4.66
C TYR A 117 -6.12 -9.92 -3.61
N HIS A 118 -6.24 -10.66 -2.50
CA HIS A 118 -7.13 -10.31 -1.39
C HIS A 118 -6.90 -8.89 -0.87
N ASN A 119 -5.63 -8.50 -0.70
CA ASN A 119 -5.27 -7.16 -0.22
C ASN A 119 -5.56 -6.08 -1.27
N THR A 120 -5.44 -6.42 -2.55
CA THR A 120 -5.77 -5.53 -3.67
C THR A 120 -7.25 -5.22 -3.74
N ILE A 121 -8.16 -6.15 -3.38
CA ILE A 121 -9.61 -5.89 -3.35
C ILE A 121 -9.91 -4.65 -2.51
N LYS A 122 -9.31 -4.50 -1.32
CA LYS A 122 -9.48 -3.32 -0.47
C LYS A 122 -8.98 -2.04 -1.16
N GLN A 123 -7.80 -2.09 -1.77
CA GLN A 123 -7.23 -0.92 -2.43
C GLN A 123 -8.05 -0.51 -3.66
N TYR A 124 -8.55 -1.49 -4.42
CA TYR A 124 -9.38 -1.25 -5.60
C TYR A 124 -10.67 -0.52 -5.25
N TRP A 125 -11.41 -1.03 -4.27
CA TRP A 125 -12.67 -0.41 -3.84
C TRP A 125 -12.46 0.96 -3.18
N LYS A 126 -11.44 1.10 -2.33
CA LYS A 126 -11.24 2.34 -1.56
C LYS A 126 -10.49 3.44 -2.30
N LYS A 127 -9.65 3.12 -3.28
CA LYS A 127 -8.67 4.07 -3.84
C LYS A 127 -8.53 4.03 -5.35
N SER A 128 -9.11 3.04 -6.03
CA SER A 128 -9.03 2.92 -7.48
C SER A 128 -10.33 3.42 -8.15
N TYR A 129 -10.59 2.95 -9.37
CA TYR A 129 -11.67 3.44 -10.24
C TYR A 129 -13.09 3.05 -9.80
N SER A 130 -13.25 2.34 -8.68
CA SER A 130 -14.56 1.88 -8.19
C SER A 130 -15.54 3.02 -7.90
N TYR A 131 -15.03 4.21 -7.61
CA TYR A 131 -15.82 5.42 -7.39
C TYR A 131 -15.21 6.58 -8.16
N THR A 132 -16.07 7.33 -8.85
CA THR A 132 -15.74 8.60 -9.49
C THR A 132 -15.03 9.56 -8.54
N LEU A 133 -15.48 9.61 -7.29
CA LEU A 133 -14.91 10.48 -6.27
C LEU A 133 -13.41 10.23 -6.05
N ASN A 134 -12.89 9.01 -6.21
CA ASN A 134 -11.48 8.69 -5.98
C ASN A 134 -10.53 9.44 -6.92
N TYR A 135 -10.94 9.72 -8.16
CA TYR A 135 -10.13 10.54 -9.06
C TYR A 135 -10.37 12.04 -8.85
N GLU A 136 -11.60 12.45 -8.52
CA GLU A 136 -11.96 13.86 -8.32
C GLU A 136 -11.22 14.48 -7.14
N ILE A 137 -11.09 13.74 -6.03
CA ILE A 137 -10.40 14.22 -4.84
C ILE A 137 -8.88 14.39 -5.05
N ALA A 138 -8.31 13.74 -6.06
CA ALA A 138 -6.88 13.86 -6.40
C ALA A 138 -6.58 15.05 -7.32
N CYS A 139 -7.61 15.70 -7.89
CA CYS A 139 -7.43 16.83 -8.82
C CYS A 139 -6.58 17.99 -8.26
N PRO A 140 -6.72 18.43 -7.00
CA PRO A 140 -5.89 19.52 -6.47
C PRO A 140 -4.39 19.20 -6.48
N LEU A 141 -4.03 17.95 -6.14
CA LEU A 141 -2.65 17.48 -6.19
C LEU A 141 -2.13 17.48 -7.63
N LEU A 142 -2.90 16.92 -8.57
CA LEU A 142 -2.53 16.89 -9.98
C LEU A 142 -2.38 18.31 -10.56
N SER A 143 -3.30 19.21 -10.25
CA SER A 143 -3.22 20.62 -10.68
C SER A 143 -1.93 21.28 -10.17
N THR A 144 -1.56 21.02 -8.91
CA THR A 144 -0.34 21.58 -8.32
C THR A 144 0.90 21.04 -9.03
N MET A 145 0.99 19.73 -9.24
CA MET A 145 2.09 19.11 -9.98
C MET A 145 2.23 19.66 -11.41
N LEU A 146 1.12 19.83 -12.12
CA LEU A 146 1.14 20.38 -13.48
C LEU A 146 1.60 21.83 -13.51
N ASN A 147 1.17 22.65 -12.55
CA ASN A 147 1.60 24.04 -12.45
C ASN A 147 3.11 24.13 -12.17
N GLU A 148 3.65 23.34 -11.24
CA GLU A 148 5.08 23.29 -10.95
C GLU A 148 5.91 22.89 -12.19
N ILE A 149 5.44 21.92 -12.96
CA ILE A 149 6.08 21.52 -14.23
C ILE A 149 6.07 22.67 -15.24
N LEU A 150 4.95 23.38 -15.38
CA LEU A 150 4.82 24.51 -16.30
C LEU A 150 5.72 25.69 -15.90
N GLU A 151 5.79 26.00 -14.61
CA GLU A 151 6.66 27.05 -14.07
C GLU A 151 8.13 26.71 -14.31
N ALA A 152 8.56 25.48 -14.00
CA ALA A 152 9.93 25.03 -14.24
C ALA A 152 10.31 25.09 -15.73
N LYS A 153 9.37 24.71 -16.62
CA LYS A 153 9.55 24.84 -18.07
C LYS A 153 9.79 26.30 -18.49
N ASN A 154 8.97 27.23 -17.99
CA ASN A 154 9.05 28.65 -18.34
C ASN A 154 10.36 29.27 -17.84
N ALA A 155 10.74 29.02 -16.58
CA ALA A 155 12.00 29.51 -16.02
C ALA A 155 13.23 29.00 -16.79
N HIS A 156 13.20 27.74 -17.25
CA HIS A 156 14.26 27.20 -18.08
C HIS A 156 14.31 27.85 -19.48
N ALA A 157 13.16 28.20 -20.07
CA ALA A 157 13.13 28.94 -21.33
C ALA A 157 13.75 30.34 -21.19
N GLU A 158 13.42 31.06 -20.10
CA GLU A 158 13.95 32.39 -19.79
C GLU A 158 15.46 32.36 -19.50
N SER A 159 15.98 31.28 -18.90
CA SER A 159 17.43 31.13 -18.65
C SER A 159 18.29 30.90 -19.91
N LYS A 160 17.65 30.70 -21.07
CA LYS A 160 18.31 30.46 -22.36
C LYS A 160 18.26 31.65 -23.30
N GLU A 161 17.54 32.72 -22.95
CA GLU A 161 17.60 34.04 -23.59
C GLU A 161 18.63 34.94 -22.88
#